data_AF-A0A8T7B619-F1
#
_entry.id   AF-A0A8T7B619-F1
#
_cell.length_a   1.000
_cell.length_b   1.000
_cell.length_c   1.000
_cell.angle_alpha   90.00
_cell.angle_beta   90.00
_cell.angle_gamma   90.00
#
_symmetry.space_group_name_H-M   'P 1'
#
loop_
_entity.id
_entity.type
_entity.pdbx_description
1 polymer ?
#
loop_
_entity_poly.entity_id
_entity_poly.type
_entity_poly.pdbx_seq_one_letter_code
_entity_poly.pdbx_strand_id
1 'polypeptide(L)'
;MVRAGVVTHPQHWKESGYHQIQNPPERYRIVDLELLTKLFDCSSLLQLQRQHMNLINNSLTGNLLRDTRFTVDKAVGDISFITGFNQHKEKLKRRFIGSKTTD
;
A
#
# COMPACT_ATOMS: atom_id res chain seq x y z
N MET A 1 -2.78 -6.00 -0.13
CA MET A 1 -1.57 -6.78 -0.47
C MET A 1 -1.38 -7.86 0.59
N VAL A 2 -1.80 -9.10 0.30
CA VAL A 2 -1.33 -10.25 1.08
C VAL A 2 0.09 -10.53 0.61
N ARG A 3 1.00 -10.91 1.52
CA ARG A 3 2.46 -11.00 1.28
C ARG A 3 2.78 -11.98 0.13
N ALA A 4 2.68 -11.57 -1.13
CA ALA A 4 2.97 -12.34 -2.34
C ALA A 4 2.59 -13.85 -2.27
N GLY A 5 1.41 -14.18 -1.71
CA GLY A 5 0.95 -15.56 -1.55
C GLY A 5 1.52 -16.34 -0.35
N VAL A 6 2.49 -15.80 0.40
CA VAL A 6 3.06 -16.40 1.63
C VAL A 6 2.01 -16.50 2.74
N VAL A 7 1.05 -15.59 2.74
CA VAL A 7 -0.05 -15.55 3.70
C VAL A 7 -1.35 -15.51 2.92
N THR A 8 -2.40 -16.14 3.44
CA THR A 8 -3.74 -16.20 2.79
C THR A 8 -4.66 -15.07 3.25
N HIS A 9 -4.47 -14.56 4.47
CA HIS A 9 -5.29 -13.50 5.05
C HIS A 9 -4.44 -12.52 5.89
N PRO A 10 -4.65 -11.19 5.82
CA PRO A 10 -3.88 -10.20 6.58
C PRO A 10 -3.82 -10.44 8.10
N GLN A 11 -4.85 -11.08 8.68
CA GLN A 11 -4.85 -11.50 10.09
C GLN A 11 -3.67 -12.40 10.48
N HIS A 12 -3.12 -13.17 9.54
CA HIS A 12 -1.97 -14.04 9.83
C HIS A 12 -0.64 -13.30 9.68
N TRP A 13 -0.68 -11.99 9.37
CA TRP A 13 0.48 -11.13 9.26
C TRP A 13 0.42 -10.03 10.32
N LYS A 14 1.19 -10.22 11.40
CA LYS A 14 1.21 -9.33 12.56
C LYS A 14 1.57 -7.88 12.21
N GLU A 15 2.53 -7.70 11.31
CA GLU A 15 3.00 -6.37 10.88
C GLU A 15 2.04 -5.69 9.88
N SER A 16 0.94 -6.35 9.50
CA SER A 16 -0.08 -5.71 8.68
C SER A 16 -0.92 -4.73 9.50
N GLY A 17 -1.47 -3.71 8.83
CA GLY A 17 -2.42 -2.78 9.44
C GLY A 17 -3.75 -3.41 9.90
N TYR A 18 -3.98 -4.70 9.60
CA TYR A 18 -5.22 -5.39 9.95
C TYR A 18 -5.49 -5.36 11.46
N HIS A 19 -4.49 -5.69 12.27
CA HIS A 19 -4.63 -5.76 13.72
C HIS A 19 -4.83 -4.37 14.33
N GLN A 20 -4.24 -3.33 13.75
CA GLN A 20 -4.41 -1.95 14.23
C GLN A 20 -5.87 -1.47 14.15
N ILE A 21 -6.64 -2.02 13.21
CA ILE A 21 -8.06 -1.68 13.02
C ILE A 21 -8.96 -2.68 13.77
N GLN A 22 -8.68 -3.98 13.67
CA GLN A 22 -9.55 -5.04 14.19
C GLN A 22 -9.37 -5.27 15.69
N ASN A 23 -8.13 -5.19 16.19
CA ASN A 23 -7.76 -5.40 17.59
C ASN A 23 -6.84 -4.25 18.04
N PRO A 24 -7.35 -3.01 18.09
CA PRO A 24 -6.51 -1.84 18.30
C PRO A 24 -5.81 -1.87 19.66
N PRO A 25 -4.51 -1.55 19.72
CA PRO A 25 -3.81 -1.53 20.99
C PRO A 25 -4.30 -0.38 21.87
N GLU A 26 -4.25 -0.59 23.19
CA GLU A 26 -4.59 0.43 24.19
C GLU A 26 -3.51 1.53 24.28
N ARG A 27 -2.24 1.19 24.02
CA ARG A 27 -1.10 2.11 24.04
C ARG A 27 -0.39 2.12 22.68
N TYR A 28 0.21 3.26 22.33
CA TYR A 28 0.98 3.44 21.08
C TYR A 28 0.18 3.12 19.81
N ARG A 29 -1.09 3.51 19.79
CA ARG A 29 -1.92 3.36 18.59
C ARG A 29 -1.39 4.27 17.49
N ILE A 30 -1.16 3.70 16.31
CA ILE A 30 -0.65 4.42 15.14
C ILE A 30 -1.82 4.98 14.31
N VAL A 31 -2.96 4.28 14.30
CA VAL A 31 -4.14 4.65 13.52
C VAL A 31 -5.12 5.44 14.37
N ASP A 32 -5.48 6.65 13.91
CA ASP A 32 -6.61 7.39 14.47
C ASP A 32 -7.93 6.74 14.02
N LEU A 33 -8.49 5.90 14.89
CA LEU A 33 -9.73 5.18 14.61
C LEU A 33 -10.96 6.09 14.61
N GLU A 34 -10.92 7.21 15.32
CA GLU A 34 -12.06 8.14 15.36
C GLU A 34 -12.15 8.88 14.03
N LEU A 35 -11.03 9.43 13.56
CA LEU A 35 -10.96 10.04 12.24
C LEU A 35 -11.26 9.03 11.14
N LEU A 36 -10.70 7.83 11.22
CA LEU A 36 -10.96 6.77 10.24
C LEU A 36 -12.46 6.40 10.19
N THR A 37 -13.12 6.32 11.35
CA THR A 37 -14.57 6.06 11.43
C THR A 37 -15.37 7.16 10.74
N LYS A 38 -14.99 8.43 10.93
CA LYS A 38 -15.61 9.59 10.25
C LYS A 38 -15.38 9.57 8.74
N LEU A 39 -14.16 9.28 8.28
CA LEU A 39 -13.80 9.24 6.85
C LEU A 39 -14.56 8.13 6.09
N PHE A 40 -14.88 7.03 6.76
CA PHE A 40 -15.64 5.93 6.20
C PHE A 40 -17.15 6.02 6.45
N ASP A 41 -17.62 7.16 6.96
CA ASP A 41 -19.02 7.43 7.28
C ASP A 41 -19.67 6.31 8.13
N CYS A 42 -18.89 5.80 9.07
CA CYS A 42 -19.32 4.75 9.99
C CYS A 42 -19.83 5.37 11.30
N SER A 43 -20.95 4.87 11.81
CA SER A 43 -21.54 5.32 13.08
C SER A 43 -20.76 4.83 14.31
N SER A 44 -19.93 3.80 14.14
CA SER A 44 -19.16 3.18 15.23
C SER A 44 -17.91 2.47 14.71
N LEU A 45 -16.94 2.28 15.61
CA LEU A 45 -15.76 1.47 15.34
C LEU A 45 -16.13 0.02 14.95
N LEU A 46 -17.17 -0.55 15.55
CA LEU A 46 -17.64 -1.89 15.21
C LEU A 46 -18.14 -1.97 13.76
N GLN A 47 -18.87 -0.94 13.30
CA GLN A 47 -19.31 -0.85 11.91
C GLN A 47 -18.11 -0.75 10.96
N LEU A 48 -17.14 0.11 11.28
CA LEU A 48 -15.90 0.24 10.53
C LEU A 48 -15.16 -1.11 10.43
N GLN A 49 -15.01 -1.82 11.56
CA GLN A 49 -14.33 -3.12 11.61
C GLN A 49 -15.02 -4.16 10.73
N ARG A 50 -16.35 -4.25 10.79
CA ARG A 50 -17.15 -5.16 9.94
C ARG A 50 -17.01 -4.82 8.47
N GLN A 51 -17.14 -3.54 8.10
CA GLN A 51 -17.00 -3.09 6.72
C GLN A 51 -15.60 -3.37 6.19
N HIS A 52 -14.56 -3.05 6.97
CA HIS A 52 -13.18 -3.34 6.64
C HIS A 52 -12.92 -4.85 6.45
N MET A 53 -13.42 -5.69 7.35
CA MET A 53 -13.31 -7.16 7.22
C MET A 53 -13.98 -7.65 5.94
N ASN A 54 -15.19 -7.17 5.63
CA ASN A 54 -15.91 -7.55 4.42
C ASN A 54 -15.16 -7.10 3.15
N LEU A 55 -14.61 -5.89 3.13
CA LEU A 55 -13.79 -5.41 2.02
C LEU A 55 -12.56 -6.28 1.80
N ILE A 56 -11.90 -6.70 2.88
CA ILE A 56 -10.75 -7.61 2.80
C ILE A 56 -11.20 -8.96 2.24
N ASN A 57 -12.21 -9.60 2.84
CA ASN A 57 -12.69 -10.90 2.39
C ASN A 57 -13.11 -10.86 0.91
N ASN A 58 -13.82 -9.82 0.49
CA ASN A 58 -14.22 -9.63 -0.91
C ASN A 58 -13.00 -9.38 -1.83
N SER A 59 -11.96 -8.71 -1.35
CA SER A 59 -10.72 -8.54 -2.14
C SER A 59 -9.94 -9.85 -2.28
N LEU A 60 -10.12 -10.79 -1.34
CA LEU A 60 -9.42 -12.07 -1.34
C LEU A 60 -10.09 -13.14 -2.23
N THR A 61 -11.36 -12.99 -2.57
CA THR A 61 -12.07 -13.91 -3.48
C THR A 61 -11.73 -13.65 -4.95
N GLY A 62 -11.16 -12.49 -5.26
CA GLY A 62 -10.75 -12.12 -6.62
C GLY A 62 -9.36 -12.63 -7.02
N ASN A 63 -8.97 -12.30 -8.25
CA ASN A 63 -7.63 -12.62 -8.74
C ASN A 63 -6.60 -11.73 -8.03
N LEU A 64 -5.77 -12.33 -7.17
CA LEU A 64 -4.76 -11.66 -6.33
C LEU A 64 -3.52 -11.20 -7.13
N LEU A 65 -3.71 -10.80 -8.38
CA LEU A 65 -2.64 -10.25 -9.21
C LEU A 65 -2.18 -8.91 -8.66
N ARG A 66 -0.96 -8.56 -9.06
CA ARG A 66 -0.40 -7.24 -8.83
C ARG A 66 -1.32 -6.17 -9.42
N ASP A 67 -1.88 -5.32 -8.57
CA ASP A 67 -2.68 -4.19 -9.01
C ASP A 67 -1.75 -3.11 -9.60
N THR A 68 -1.95 -2.82 -10.88
CA THR A 68 -1.12 -1.88 -11.63
C THR A 68 -1.23 -0.46 -11.09
N ARG A 69 -2.39 -0.07 -10.53
CA ARG A 69 -2.61 1.28 -9.99
C ARG A 69 -1.64 1.63 -8.85
N PHE A 70 -1.25 0.64 -8.06
CA PHE A 70 -0.34 0.84 -6.93
C PHE A 70 1.11 0.51 -7.25
N THR A 71 1.41 0.09 -8.48
CA THR A 71 2.70 -0.54 -8.77
C THR A 71 3.33 -0.20 -10.11
N VAL A 72 2.61 0.49 -11.00
CA VAL A 72 3.13 0.97 -12.29
C VAL A 72 3.86 2.29 -12.11
N ASP A 73 3.33 3.17 -11.25
CA ASP A 73 3.90 4.49 -11.06
C ASP A 73 5.22 4.41 -10.30
N LYS A 74 6.27 4.94 -10.95
CA LYS A 74 7.64 4.97 -10.41
C LYS A 74 7.92 6.21 -9.55
N ALA A 75 7.09 7.24 -9.71
CA ALA A 75 7.13 8.48 -8.95
C ALA A 75 5.73 9.10 -8.94
N VAL A 76 5.27 9.54 -7.78
CA VAL A 76 3.99 10.23 -7.58
C VAL A 76 4.28 11.47 -6.73
N GLY A 77 3.73 12.63 -7.08
CA GLY A 77 4.00 13.89 -6.39
C GLY A 77 3.71 15.10 -7.27
N ASP A 78 4.25 16.25 -6.89
CA ASP A 78 4.13 17.46 -7.69
C ASP A 78 4.89 17.37 -9.04
N ILE A 79 4.55 18.27 -9.96
CA ILE A 79 5.12 18.28 -11.32
C ILE A 79 6.65 18.47 -11.27
N SER A 80 7.14 19.30 -10.35
CA SER A 80 8.58 19.54 -10.15
C SER A 80 9.32 18.27 -9.74
N PHE A 81 8.77 17.48 -8.82
CA PHE A 81 9.30 16.22 -8.34
C PHE A 81 9.29 15.18 -9.45
N ILE A 82 8.16 15.02 -10.15
CA ILE A 82 8.04 14.07 -11.25
C ILE A 82 9.04 14.41 -12.37
N THR A 83 9.17 15.70 -12.70
CA THR A 83 10.11 16.17 -13.73
C THR A 83 11.55 15.92 -13.31
N GLY A 84 11.93 16.26 -12.08
CA GLY A 84 13.27 16.02 -11.54
C GLY A 84 13.62 14.53 -11.49
N PHE A 85 12.69 13.68 -11.03
CA PHE A 85 12.84 12.23 -11.02
C PHE A 85 13.11 11.68 -12.43
N ASN A 86 12.31 12.11 -13.42
CA ASN A 86 12.48 11.66 -14.80
C ASN A 86 13.81 12.12 -15.39
N GLN A 87 14.22 13.38 -15.17
CA GLN A 87 15.52 13.87 -15.62
C GLN A 87 16.68 13.08 -14.99
N HIS A 88 16.60 12.79 -13.69
CA HIS A 88 17.61 12.00 -12.98
C HIS A 88 17.69 10.57 -13.53
N LYS A 89 16.55 9.92 -13.72
CA LYS A 89 16.45 8.59 -14.31
C LYS A 89 17.05 8.51 -15.70
N GLU A 90 16.83 9.50 -16.56
CA GLU A 90 17.43 9.54 -17.90
C GLU A 90 18.95 9.77 -17.87
N LYS A 91 19.48 10.49 -16.87
CA LYS A 91 20.94 10.59 -16.65
C LYS A 91 21.54 9.24 -16.23
N LEU A 92 20.87 8.49 -15.36
CA LEU A 92 21.32 7.17 -14.92
C LEU A 92 21.33 6.13 -16.04
N LYS A 93 20.30 6.10 -16.90
CA LYS A 93 20.27 5.21 -18.08
C LYS A 93 21.46 5.44 -19.02
N ARG A 94 21.80 6.71 -19.29
CA ARG A 94 22.93 7.08 -20.14
C ARG A 94 24.28 6.62 -19.57
N ARG A 95 24.45 6.68 -18.24
CA ARG A 95 25.66 6.16 -17.56
C ARG A 95 25.80 4.64 -17.68
N PHE A 96 24.69 3.90 -17.68
CA PHE A 96 24.71 2.44 -17.75
C PHE A 96 24.93 1.90 -19.19
N ILE A 97 24.55 2.66 -20.22
CA ILE A 97 24.78 2.27 -21.62
C ILE A 97 26.21 2.61 -22.07
N GLY A 98 26.86 3.59 -21.43
CA GLY A 98 28.23 4.02 -21.74
C GLY A 98 29.37 3.10 -21.28
N SER A 99 29.10 1.95 -20.64
CA SER A 99 30.13 1.01 -20.15
C SER A 99 30.25 -0.29 -20.95
N LYS A 100 29.60 -0.39 -22.12
CA LYS A 100 29.80 -1.48 -23.09
C LYS A 100 30.38 -0.97 -24.40
N THR A 101 31.60 -0.44 -24.35
CA THR A 101 32.47 -0.31 -25.53
C THR A 101 33.90 -0.25 -25.06
N THR A 102 34.55 -1.41 -25.00
CA THR A 102 35.98 -1.62 -25.19
C THR A 102 36.13 -3.11 -25.47
N ASP A 103 36.10 -3.45 -26.77
CA ASP A 103 36.90 -4.55 -27.32
C ASP A 103 38.39 -4.20 -27.23
#